data_AF-A0A355YQ63-F1
#
_entry.id   AF-A0A355YQ63-F1
#
_cell.length_a   1.000
_cell.length_b   1.000
_cell.length_c   1.000
_cell.angle_alpha   90.00
_cell.angle_beta   90.00
_cell.angle_gamma   90.00
#
_symmetry.space_group_name_H-M   'P 1'
#
loop_
_entity.id
_entity.type
_entity.pdbx_description
1 polymer ?
#
loop_
_entity_poly.entity_id
_entity_poly.type
_entity_poly.pdbx_seq_one_letter_code
_entity_poly.pdbx_strand_id
1 'polypeptide(L)'
;LRYYALAAGILTVLFMTGIKIPIYRLLNVQSHSQVSAETLGLPMTILANVLIHEPEQLDPECREFLYRIGDQELWESTYEEGNWNSAKWMGEDISNDVIEEVGTKKVLLYTWHAVKRCPYYAYRAVVKLFEVVWKPLGNRVSWSYSVYLQSGNGYEVSGVPVLRNCLNRIRNWSVKGGALLTWSWHIGFYILLMLFAGISRLKKGFFKCLYWVPAMCYNFGTALLLCGPDFRFFAFNTVVTFPLLLMILGDRE
;
A
#
# COMPACT_ATOMS: atom_id res chain seq x y z
N LEU A 1 -9.58 -13.90 27.43
CA LEU A 1 -8.97 -12.96 26.44
C LEU A 1 -7.44 -12.96 26.44
N ARG A 2 -6.76 -12.72 27.58
CA ARG A 2 -5.28 -12.69 27.67
C ARG A 2 -4.59 -13.94 27.12
N TYR A 3 -5.06 -15.13 27.49
CA TYR A 3 -4.50 -16.40 27.01
C TYR A 3 -4.67 -16.63 25.51
N TYR A 4 -5.80 -16.21 24.93
CA TYR A 4 -6.06 -16.33 23.50
C TYR A 4 -5.24 -15.35 22.67
N ALA A 5 -5.02 -14.13 23.16
CA ALA A 5 -4.13 -13.17 22.51
C ALA A 5 -2.66 -13.64 22.54
N LEU A 6 -2.22 -14.21 23.67
CA LEU A 6 -0.90 -14.80 23.81
C LEU A 6 -0.73 -16.01 22.89
N ALA A 7 -1.72 -16.90 22.85
CA ALA A 7 -1.73 -18.07 21.97
C ALA A 7 -1.73 -17.66 20.49
N ALA A 8 -2.51 -16.66 20.10
CA ALA A 8 -2.52 -16.13 18.74
C ALA A 8 -1.17 -15.48 18.36
N GLY A 9 -0.56 -14.74 19.28
CA GLY A 9 0.78 -14.17 19.09
C GLY A 9 1.84 -15.27 18.91
N ILE A 10 1.84 -16.29 19.78
CA ILE A 10 2.74 -17.45 19.68
C ILE A 10 2.52 -18.20 18.37
N LEU A 11 1.26 -18.49 18.01
CA LEU A 11 0.92 -19.15 16.74
C LEU A 11 1.39 -18.32 15.54
N THR A 12 1.21 -17.00 15.57
CA THR A 12 1.67 -16.11 14.50
C THR A 12 3.19 -16.17 14.36
N VAL A 13 3.93 -16.10 15.46
CA VAL A 13 5.40 -16.22 15.44
C VAL A 13 5.83 -17.60 14.93
N LEU A 14 5.17 -18.67 15.38
CA LEU A 14 5.45 -20.04 14.94
C LEU A 14 5.17 -20.21 13.45
N PHE A 15 4.03 -19.72 12.94
CA PHE A 15 3.70 -19.76 11.51
C PHE A 15 4.68 -18.92 10.70
N MET A 16 4.98 -17.69 11.12
CA MET A 16 5.94 -16.82 10.44
C MET A 16 7.33 -17.48 10.40
N THR A 17 7.77 -18.09 11.49
CA THR A 17 9.06 -18.81 11.54
C THR A 17 9.03 -20.06 10.65
N GLY A 18 7.93 -20.82 10.68
CA GLY A 18 7.69 -21.98 9.83
C GLY A 18 7.53 -21.63 8.35
N ILE A 19 7.19 -20.39 8.00
CA ILE A 19 7.17 -19.94 6.60
C ILE A 19 8.55 -19.40 6.21
N LYS A 20 9.09 -18.44 6.97
CA LYS A 20 10.35 -17.76 6.63
C LYS A 20 11.59 -18.66 6.65
N ILE A 21 11.59 -19.75 7.43
CA ILE A 21 12.76 -20.63 7.52
C ILE A 21 12.60 -21.80 6.54
N PRO A 22 11.76 -22.82 6.80
CA PRO A 22 11.79 -24.02 5.98
C PRO A 22 11.16 -23.81 4.60
N ILE A 23 10.06 -23.06 4.46
CA ILE A 23 9.40 -22.86 3.17
C ILE A 23 10.26 -21.95 2.27
N TYR A 24 10.79 -20.85 2.78
CA TYR A 24 11.63 -19.95 1.98
C TYR A 24 12.95 -20.62 1.58
N ARG A 25 13.56 -21.44 2.44
CA ARG A 25 14.73 -22.24 2.07
C ARG A 25 14.38 -23.28 1.01
N LEU A 26 13.25 -23.97 1.14
CA LEU A 26 12.81 -24.96 0.16
C LEU A 26 12.53 -24.33 -1.21
N LEU A 27 11.99 -23.11 -1.23
CA LEU A 27 11.69 -22.36 -2.45
C LEU A 27 12.88 -21.53 -2.95
N ASN A 28 14.06 -21.62 -2.30
CA ASN A 28 15.23 -20.79 -2.60
C ASN A 28 14.91 -19.29 -2.72
N VAL A 29 14.04 -18.79 -1.85
CA VAL A 29 13.66 -17.37 -1.83
C VAL A 29 14.88 -16.54 -1.46
N GLN A 30 15.41 -15.77 -2.41
CA GLN A 30 16.48 -14.82 -2.17
C GLN A 30 15.90 -13.48 -1.72
N SER A 31 16.54 -12.85 -0.74
CA SER A 31 16.22 -11.46 -0.38
C SER A 31 16.75 -10.56 -1.48
N HIS A 32 15.89 -9.67 -1.98
CA HIS A 32 16.33 -8.62 -2.91
C HIS A 32 17.22 -7.62 -2.18
N SER A 33 18.27 -7.12 -2.84
CA SER A 33 19.26 -6.22 -2.22
C SER A 33 18.75 -4.79 -2.01
N GLN A 34 17.66 -4.40 -2.67
CA GLN A 34 17.14 -3.02 -2.69
C GLN A 34 15.99 -2.81 -1.66
N VAL A 35 16.24 -3.13 -0.38
CA VAL A 35 15.22 -3.12 0.69
C VAL A 35 14.82 -1.69 1.09
N SER A 36 15.72 -0.70 0.98
CA SER A 36 15.42 0.69 1.33
C SER A 36 14.42 1.29 0.33
N ALA A 37 14.62 1.03 -0.96
CA ALA A 37 13.74 1.52 -2.02
C ALA A 37 12.29 0.99 -1.90
N GLU A 38 12.08 -0.15 -1.24
CA GLU A 38 10.75 -0.72 -0.98
C GLU A 38 10.07 -0.17 0.27
N THR A 39 10.81 0.49 1.17
CA THR A 39 10.28 1.02 2.44
C THR A 39 10.13 2.54 2.44
N LEU A 40 10.70 3.22 1.44
CA LEU A 40 10.67 4.68 1.27
C LEU A 40 9.52 5.19 0.41
N GLY A 41 8.45 4.39 0.25
CA GLY A 41 7.31 4.72 -0.61
C GLY A 41 6.66 6.08 -0.33
N LEU A 42 6.27 6.37 0.91
CA LEU A 42 5.72 7.68 1.29
C LEU A 42 6.76 8.82 1.13
N PRO A 43 7.99 8.71 1.67
CA PRO A 43 9.04 9.70 1.43
C PRO A 43 9.22 10.07 -0.04
N MET A 44 9.40 9.08 -0.91
CA MET A 44 9.57 9.31 -2.34
C MET A 44 8.33 9.90 -2.99
N THR A 45 7.13 9.50 -2.54
CA THR A 45 5.87 10.09 -3.01
C THR A 45 5.78 11.59 -2.69
N ILE A 46 6.19 12.00 -1.48
CA ILE A 46 6.25 13.42 -1.09
C ILE A 46 7.26 14.17 -1.94
N LEU A 47 8.49 13.65 -2.04
CA LEU A 47 9.58 14.31 -2.76
C LEU A 47 9.27 14.49 -4.24
N ALA A 48 8.75 13.44 -4.89
CA ALA A 48 8.32 13.49 -6.28
C ALA A 48 7.20 14.52 -6.49
N ASN A 49 6.22 14.59 -5.58
CA ASN A 49 5.12 15.55 -5.71
C ASN A 49 5.61 16.99 -5.59
N VAL A 50 6.54 17.25 -4.67
CA VAL A 50 7.13 18.59 -4.53
C VAL A 50 8.00 18.92 -5.75
N LEU A 51 8.76 17.96 -6.28
CA LEU A 51 9.59 18.16 -7.47
C LEU A 51 8.77 18.64 -8.69
N ILE A 52 7.63 18.00 -8.95
CA ILE A 52 6.78 18.31 -10.11
C ILE A 52 6.10 19.67 -10.00
N HIS A 53 5.76 20.09 -8.78
CA HIS A 53 4.96 21.29 -8.57
C HIS A 53 5.78 22.53 -8.19
N GLU A 54 6.76 22.37 -7.30
CA GLU A 54 7.55 23.46 -6.70
C GLU A 54 9.01 22.99 -6.48
N PRO A 55 9.76 22.66 -7.55
CA PRO A 55 11.10 22.07 -7.45
C PRO A 55 12.09 22.97 -6.69
N GLU A 56 11.93 24.29 -6.79
CA GLU A 56 12.74 25.29 -6.10
C GLU A 56 12.63 25.22 -4.57
N GLN A 57 11.56 24.64 -4.02
CA GLN A 57 11.41 24.42 -2.58
C GLN A 57 12.26 23.26 -2.04
N LEU A 58 12.71 22.35 -2.92
CA LEU A 58 13.62 21.27 -2.54
C LEU A 58 15.04 21.78 -2.35
N ASP A 59 15.76 21.18 -1.40
CA ASP A 59 17.21 21.38 -1.27
C ASP A 59 17.91 21.08 -2.60
N PRO A 60 18.96 21.84 -2.99
CA PRO A 60 19.69 21.59 -4.23
C PRO A 60 20.19 20.14 -4.35
N GLU A 61 20.76 19.58 -3.27
CA GLU A 61 21.23 18.20 -3.22
C GLU A 61 20.07 17.19 -3.36
N CYS A 62 18.88 17.50 -2.83
CA CYS A 62 17.70 16.67 -3.01
C CYS A 62 17.21 16.69 -4.46
N ARG A 63 17.24 17.86 -5.11
CA ARG A 63 16.83 18.01 -6.49
C ARG A 63 17.78 17.28 -7.44
N GLU A 64 19.08 17.42 -7.22
CA GLU A 64 20.11 16.66 -7.93
C GLU A 64 19.91 15.15 -7.77
N PHE A 65 19.66 14.68 -6.53
CA PHE A 65 19.32 13.29 -6.27
C PHE A 65 18.12 12.81 -7.11
N LEU A 66 17.02 13.56 -7.12
CA LEU A 66 15.82 13.16 -7.88
C LEU A 66 16.07 13.21 -9.40
N TYR A 67 16.86 14.17 -9.89
CA TYR A 67 17.21 14.24 -11.31
C TYR A 67 18.21 13.20 -11.78
N ARG A 68 18.92 12.53 -10.86
CA ARG A 68 19.69 11.31 -11.18
C ARG A 68 18.80 10.11 -11.45
N ILE A 69 17.56 10.10 -10.94
CA ILE A 69 16.58 9.03 -11.21
C ILE A 69 15.97 9.21 -12.60
N GLY A 70 15.65 10.45 -12.97
CA GLY A 70 15.08 10.81 -14.26
C GLY A 70 15.14 12.32 -14.46
N ASP A 71 15.25 12.77 -15.70
CA ASP A 71 15.23 14.20 -15.98
C ASP A 71 13.83 14.82 -15.80
N GLN A 72 13.74 16.14 -15.84
CA GLN A 72 12.51 16.87 -15.60
C GLN A 72 11.37 16.45 -16.56
N GLU A 73 11.67 16.23 -17.84
CA GLU A 73 10.68 15.83 -18.84
C GLU A 73 10.11 14.44 -18.53
N LEU A 74 10.96 13.51 -18.11
CA LEU A 74 10.53 12.17 -17.70
C LEU A 74 9.66 12.22 -16.45
N TRP A 75 10.03 13.03 -15.46
CA TRP A 75 9.22 13.29 -14.27
C TRP A 75 7.83 13.81 -14.64
N GLU A 76 7.75 14.88 -15.43
CA GLU A 76 6.48 15.51 -15.83
C GLU A 76 5.58 14.59 -16.68
N SER A 77 6.17 13.72 -17.49
CA SER A 77 5.42 12.83 -18.39
C SER A 77 4.94 11.53 -17.74
N THR A 78 5.56 11.08 -16.66
CA THR A 78 5.24 9.77 -16.06
C THR A 78 4.79 9.81 -14.59
N TYR A 79 5.13 10.85 -13.81
CA TYR A 79 4.67 10.93 -12.43
C TYR A 79 3.17 11.23 -12.31
N GLU A 80 2.47 10.35 -11.63
CA GLU A 80 1.10 10.54 -11.17
C GLU A 80 1.10 10.97 -9.70
N GLU A 81 0.35 12.03 -9.40
CA GLU A 81 0.26 12.59 -8.05
C GLU A 81 -0.11 11.54 -6.99
N GLY A 82 0.74 11.39 -5.97
CA GLY A 82 0.52 10.44 -4.88
C GLY A 82 0.89 9.00 -5.22
N ASN A 83 1.54 8.75 -6.36
CA ASN A 83 1.85 7.43 -6.87
C ASN A 83 3.32 7.31 -7.30
N TRP A 84 4.25 7.16 -6.35
CA TRP A 84 5.67 6.90 -6.65
C TRP A 84 5.89 5.72 -7.62
N ASN A 85 5.03 4.70 -7.66
CA ASN A 85 5.13 3.57 -8.59
C ASN A 85 5.04 3.99 -10.07
N SER A 86 4.36 5.09 -10.38
CA SER A 86 4.29 5.64 -11.74
C SER A 86 5.68 6.09 -12.24
N ALA A 87 6.55 6.46 -11.30
CA ALA A 87 7.89 7.00 -11.54
C ALA A 87 9.02 6.03 -11.17
N LYS A 88 8.73 5.02 -10.36
CA LYS A 88 9.72 4.06 -9.84
C LYS A 88 10.47 3.32 -10.95
N TRP A 89 9.82 3.09 -12.08
CA TRP A 89 10.37 2.33 -13.21
C TRP A 89 10.68 3.21 -14.43
N MET A 90 10.89 4.52 -14.20
CA MET A 90 11.40 5.43 -15.21
C MET A 90 12.79 4.95 -15.68
N GLY A 91 12.91 4.55 -16.95
CA GLY A 91 14.18 4.16 -17.57
C GLY A 91 14.66 2.72 -17.25
N GLU A 92 15.96 2.56 -17.00
CA GLU A 92 16.67 1.26 -16.84
C GLU A 92 16.73 0.78 -15.37
N ASP A 93 15.64 0.85 -14.60
CA ASP A 93 15.59 0.47 -13.16
C ASP A 93 16.58 1.25 -12.25
N ILE A 94 17.05 2.42 -12.69
CA ILE A 94 18.08 3.24 -12.03
C ILE A 94 17.63 3.76 -10.65
N SER A 95 16.32 3.90 -10.44
CA SER A 95 15.76 4.53 -9.25
C SER A 95 16.17 3.84 -7.95
N ASN A 96 16.18 2.51 -7.92
CA ASN A 96 16.47 1.76 -6.70
C ASN A 96 17.94 1.90 -6.32
N ASP A 97 18.86 1.83 -7.29
CA ASP A 97 20.29 1.97 -7.04
C ASP A 97 20.63 3.38 -6.53
N VAL A 98 20.05 4.41 -7.15
CA VAL A 98 20.23 5.81 -6.70
C VAL A 98 19.70 6.03 -5.28
N ILE A 99 18.55 5.42 -4.93
CA ILE A 99 17.99 5.50 -3.57
C ILE A 99 18.89 4.80 -2.55
N GLU A 100 19.41 3.61 -2.87
CA GLU A 100 20.32 2.89 -1.97
C GLU A 100 21.64 3.64 -1.78
N GLU A 101 22.19 4.23 -2.83
CA GLU A 101 23.42 5.04 -2.76
C GLU A 101 23.27 6.29 -1.89
N VAL A 102 22.15 7.02 -2.04
CA VAL A 102 21.86 8.19 -1.20
C VAL A 102 21.57 7.78 0.24
N GLY A 103 20.91 6.64 0.41
CA GLY A 103 20.61 6.01 1.68
C GLY A 103 19.40 6.60 2.39
N THR A 104 18.69 5.71 3.10
CA THR A 104 17.45 5.98 3.83
C THR A 104 17.49 7.25 4.69
N LYS A 105 18.58 7.49 5.42
CA LYS A 105 18.69 8.64 6.32
C LYS A 105 18.61 9.97 5.59
N LYS A 106 19.27 10.10 4.43
CA LYS A 106 19.25 11.33 3.63
C LYS A 106 17.88 11.54 3.01
N VAL A 107 17.27 10.49 2.45
CA VAL A 107 15.91 10.58 1.88
C VAL A 107 14.89 11.06 2.91
N LEU A 108 14.95 10.55 4.14
CA LEU A 108 14.08 11.01 5.24
C LEU A 108 14.36 12.47 5.63
N LEU A 109 15.63 12.89 5.64
CA LEU A 109 15.99 14.29 5.91
C LEU A 109 15.44 15.23 4.83
N TYR A 110 15.61 14.89 3.56
CA TYR A 110 15.04 15.65 2.45
C TYR A 110 13.52 15.72 2.54
N THR A 111 12.87 14.60 2.86
CA THR A 111 11.41 14.55 3.04
C THR A 111 10.99 15.52 4.14
N TRP A 112 11.69 15.54 5.27
CA TRP A 112 11.41 16.46 6.36
C TRP A 112 11.56 17.93 5.95
N HIS A 113 12.60 18.27 5.19
CA HIS A 113 12.80 19.62 4.67
C HIS A 113 11.71 20.02 3.66
N ALA A 114 11.34 19.10 2.76
CA ALA A 114 10.27 19.31 1.79
C ALA A 114 8.92 19.55 2.48
N VAL A 115 8.58 18.77 3.52
CA VAL A 115 7.36 18.98 4.32
C VAL A 115 7.34 20.37 4.96
N LYS A 116 8.48 20.87 5.45
CA LYS A 116 8.57 22.19 6.06
C LYS A 116 8.45 23.34 5.06
N ARG A 117 9.09 23.21 3.89
CA ARG A 117 9.17 24.28 2.89
C ARG A 117 7.96 24.30 1.96
N CYS A 118 7.43 23.13 1.63
CA CYS A 118 6.30 22.96 0.72
C CYS A 118 5.19 22.09 1.34
N PRO A 119 4.57 22.53 2.46
CA PRO A 119 3.61 21.73 3.22
C PRO A 119 2.35 21.37 2.43
N TYR A 120 1.92 22.24 1.51
CA TYR A 120 0.73 22.00 0.70
C TYR A 120 0.90 20.78 -0.21
N TYR A 121 1.93 20.75 -1.05
CA TYR A 121 2.15 19.63 -1.98
C TYR A 121 2.61 18.36 -1.25
N ALA A 122 3.34 18.48 -0.14
CA ALA A 122 3.65 17.33 0.72
C ALA A 122 2.36 16.72 1.31
N TYR A 123 1.45 17.54 1.82
CA TYR A 123 0.15 17.08 2.33
C TYR A 123 -0.69 16.45 1.22
N ARG A 124 -0.79 17.08 0.04
CA ARG A 124 -1.54 16.53 -1.10
C ARG A 124 -1.01 15.15 -1.51
N ALA A 125 0.31 14.96 -1.53
CA ALA A 125 0.94 13.68 -1.83
C ALA A 125 0.48 12.58 -0.86
N VAL A 126 0.49 12.89 0.45
CA VAL A 126 0.03 11.97 1.50
C VAL A 126 -1.46 11.65 1.33
N VAL A 127 -2.30 12.68 1.18
CA VAL A 127 -3.75 12.54 0.99
C VAL A 127 -4.06 11.62 -0.21
N LYS A 128 -3.33 11.82 -1.31
CA LYS A 128 -3.48 11.07 -2.56
C LYS A 128 -3.02 9.63 -2.43
N LEU A 129 -1.85 9.38 -1.86
CA LEU A 129 -1.37 8.02 -1.57
C LEU A 129 -2.36 7.25 -0.68
N PHE A 130 -2.92 7.92 0.33
CA PHE A 130 -3.84 7.30 1.26
C PHE A 130 -5.26 7.12 0.70
N GLU A 131 -5.63 7.71 -0.46
CA GLU A 131 -6.95 7.53 -1.13
C GLU A 131 -7.39 6.07 -1.19
N VAL A 132 -6.48 5.14 -1.46
CA VAL A 132 -6.77 3.71 -1.50
C VAL A 132 -7.34 3.18 -0.18
N VAL A 133 -6.92 3.74 0.96
CA VAL A 133 -7.29 3.28 2.30
C VAL A 133 -8.48 4.03 2.87
N TRP A 134 -8.52 5.36 2.82
CA TRP A 134 -9.57 6.15 3.51
C TRP A 134 -10.82 6.42 2.67
N LYS A 135 -10.77 6.30 1.33
CA LYS A 135 -11.90 6.65 0.46
C LYS A 135 -12.92 5.52 0.44
N PRO A 136 -14.10 5.69 1.09
CA PRO A 136 -15.00 4.57 1.33
C PRO A 136 -15.85 4.23 0.12
N LEU A 137 -16.02 5.16 -0.82
CA LEU A 137 -16.92 5.03 -1.96
C LEU A 137 -16.24 5.61 -3.20
N GLY A 138 -16.63 5.09 -4.36
CA GLY A 138 -16.20 5.59 -5.65
C GLY A 138 -17.08 5.05 -6.76
N ASN A 139 -16.96 5.66 -7.93
CA ASN A 139 -17.65 5.25 -9.17
C ASN A 139 -16.73 4.45 -10.11
N ARG A 140 -15.45 4.33 -9.77
CA ARG A 140 -14.43 3.59 -10.52
C ARG A 140 -13.31 3.12 -9.59
N VAL A 141 -12.61 2.07 -9.99
CA VAL A 141 -11.36 1.65 -9.37
C VAL A 141 -10.24 2.58 -9.86
N SER A 142 -9.63 3.33 -8.96
CA SER A 142 -8.54 4.27 -9.25
C SER A 142 -7.16 3.79 -8.79
N TRP A 143 -7.06 2.54 -8.34
CA TRP A 143 -5.83 1.92 -7.84
C TRP A 143 -5.42 0.77 -8.76
N SER A 144 -4.12 0.48 -8.80
CA SER A 144 -3.62 -0.67 -9.52
C SER A 144 -4.09 -1.97 -8.88
N TYR A 145 -4.49 -2.94 -9.69
CA TYR A 145 -4.87 -4.28 -9.25
C TYR A 145 -4.39 -5.39 -10.22
N SER A 146 -3.81 -4.99 -11.34
CA SER A 146 -3.27 -5.90 -12.35
C SER A 146 -1.76 -5.87 -12.34
N VAL A 147 -1.15 -7.03 -12.49
CA VAL A 147 0.27 -7.12 -12.83
C VAL A 147 0.38 -6.93 -14.33
N TYR A 148 1.08 -5.88 -14.76
CA TYR A 148 1.44 -5.71 -16.16
C TYR A 148 2.77 -6.42 -16.39
N LEU A 149 2.77 -7.43 -17.25
CA LEU A 149 4.00 -8.04 -17.75
C LEU A 149 4.26 -7.42 -19.11
N GLN A 150 5.35 -6.68 -19.24
CA GLN A 150 5.75 -6.12 -20.52
C GLN A 150 6.13 -7.27 -21.47
N SER A 151 5.58 -7.24 -22.69
CA SER A 151 5.88 -8.24 -23.71
C SER A 151 7.37 -8.17 -24.09
N GLY A 152 8.08 -9.30 -24.01
CA GLY A 152 9.51 -9.38 -24.35
C GLY A 152 10.42 -9.85 -23.22
N ASN A 153 9.93 -9.92 -21.98
CA ASN A 153 10.73 -10.30 -20.80
C ASN A 153 10.95 -11.81 -20.64
N GLY A 154 10.73 -12.63 -21.68
CA GLY A 154 10.94 -14.08 -21.66
C GLY A 154 9.97 -14.89 -20.78
N TYR A 155 8.96 -14.25 -20.18
CA TYR A 155 7.95 -14.93 -19.36
C TYR A 155 6.79 -15.46 -20.23
N GLU A 156 6.55 -16.76 -20.17
CA GLU A 156 5.32 -17.36 -20.70
C GLU A 156 4.22 -17.39 -19.63
N VAL A 157 3.10 -16.71 -19.89
CA VAL A 157 1.94 -16.74 -19.00
C VAL A 157 1.15 -18.02 -19.27
N SER A 158 1.26 -19.00 -18.37
CA SER A 158 0.45 -20.23 -18.38
C SER A 158 -0.67 -20.20 -17.33
N GLY A 159 -1.74 -20.95 -17.56
CA GLY A 159 -2.84 -21.06 -16.60
C GLY A 159 -4.08 -21.74 -17.18
N VAL A 160 -5.06 -22.05 -16.32
CA VAL A 160 -6.31 -22.72 -16.72
C VAL A 160 -7.24 -21.71 -17.39
N PRO A 161 -7.52 -21.80 -18.71
CA PRO A 161 -8.28 -20.77 -19.43
C PRO A 161 -9.70 -20.57 -18.89
N VAL A 162 -10.34 -21.65 -18.45
CA VAL A 162 -11.69 -21.63 -17.87
C VAL A 162 -11.71 -20.81 -16.57
N LEU A 163 -10.76 -21.05 -15.66
CA LEU A 163 -10.66 -20.32 -14.41
C LEU A 163 -10.35 -18.84 -14.66
N ARG A 164 -9.41 -18.55 -15.57
CA ARG A 164 -9.09 -17.19 -16.01
C ARG A 164 -10.33 -16.47 -16.51
N ASN A 165 -11.12 -17.11 -17.37
CA ASN A 165 -12.33 -16.51 -17.94
C ASN A 165 -13.39 -16.26 -16.86
N CYS A 166 -13.55 -17.18 -15.91
CA CYS A 166 -14.46 -17.02 -14.77
C CYS A 166 -14.05 -15.82 -13.89
N LEU A 167 -12.78 -15.78 -13.47
CA LEU A 167 -12.24 -14.68 -12.66
C LEU A 167 -12.32 -13.33 -13.38
N ASN A 168 -12.02 -13.31 -14.68
CA ASN A 168 -12.16 -12.10 -15.50
C ASN A 168 -13.62 -11.61 -15.58
N ARG A 169 -14.61 -12.50 -15.65
CA ARG A 169 -16.02 -12.12 -15.62
C ARG A 169 -16.41 -11.50 -14.27
N ILE A 170 -16.05 -12.15 -13.16
CA ILE A 170 -16.31 -11.65 -11.81
C ILE A 170 -15.66 -10.28 -11.61
N ARG A 171 -14.38 -10.15 -11.99
CA ARG A 171 -13.65 -8.88 -11.97
C ARG A 171 -14.35 -7.81 -12.81
N ASN A 172 -14.71 -8.13 -14.04
CA ASN A 172 -15.37 -7.18 -14.94
C ASN A 172 -16.73 -6.73 -14.39
N TRP A 173 -17.43 -7.57 -13.64
CA TRP A 173 -18.64 -7.17 -12.92
C TRP A 173 -18.32 -6.27 -11.72
N SER A 174 -17.33 -6.62 -10.92
CA SER A 174 -17.01 -5.84 -9.71
C SER A 174 -16.43 -4.45 -10.01
N VAL A 175 -15.74 -4.26 -11.14
CA VAL A 175 -15.19 -2.93 -11.51
C VAL A 175 -16.21 -1.99 -12.17
N LYS A 176 -17.33 -2.51 -12.67
CA LYS A 176 -18.32 -1.74 -13.46
C LYS A 176 -19.29 -0.90 -12.62
N GLY A 177 -19.22 -0.95 -11.29
CA GLY A 177 -19.99 -0.10 -10.40
C GLY A 177 -20.98 -0.83 -9.49
N GLY A 178 -21.75 -0.04 -8.75
CA GLY A 178 -22.76 -0.53 -7.79
C GLY A 178 -22.16 -1.07 -6.49
N ALA A 179 -22.91 -1.92 -5.80
CA ALA A 179 -22.52 -2.47 -4.50
C ALA A 179 -21.26 -3.34 -4.57
N LEU A 180 -21.07 -4.07 -5.68
CA LEU A 180 -19.88 -4.92 -5.89
C LEU A 180 -18.60 -4.10 -6.04
N LEU A 181 -18.67 -2.89 -6.60
CA LEU A 181 -17.52 -2.00 -6.68
C LEU A 181 -17.06 -1.58 -5.29
N THR A 182 -17.98 -1.03 -4.50
CA THR A 182 -17.71 -0.63 -3.11
C THR A 182 -17.19 -1.80 -2.29
N TRP A 183 -17.87 -2.94 -2.36
CA TRP A 183 -17.47 -4.13 -1.63
C TRP A 183 -16.08 -4.60 -2.06
N SER A 184 -15.84 -4.80 -3.35
CA SER A 184 -14.62 -5.49 -3.80
C SER A 184 -13.37 -4.62 -3.81
N TRP A 185 -13.52 -3.29 -3.94
CA TRP A 185 -12.39 -2.42 -4.30
C TRP A 185 -12.16 -1.22 -3.38
N HIS A 186 -13.08 -0.88 -2.47
CA HIS A 186 -12.93 0.28 -1.59
C HIS A 186 -12.56 -0.13 -0.17
N ILE A 187 -11.26 -0.06 0.18
CA ILE A 187 -10.79 -0.43 1.54
C ILE A 187 -11.36 0.51 2.60
N GLY A 188 -11.59 1.77 2.24
CA GLY A 188 -12.23 2.74 3.13
C GLY A 188 -13.64 2.32 3.57
N PHE A 189 -14.35 1.52 2.77
CA PHE A 189 -15.66 0.99 3.13
C PHE A 189 -15.53 0.04 4.33
N TYR A 190 -14.55 -0.86 4.30
CA TYR A 190 -14.29 -1.80 5.37
C TYR A 190 -13.84 -1.11 6.66
N ILE A 191 -12.98 -0.10 6.54
CA ILE A 191 -12.57 0.74 7.68
C ILE A 191 -13.78 1.44 8.28
N LEU A 192 -14.63 2.03 7.46
CA LEU A 192 -15.83 2.72 7.91
C LEU A 192 -16.79 1.76 8.62
N LEU A 193 -17.02 0.56 8.09
CA LEU A 193 -17.83 -0.48 8.73
C LEU A 193 -17.27 -0.87 10.11
N MET A 194 -15.97 -1.12 10.19
CA MET A 194 -15.33 -1.48 11.45
C MET A 194 -15.38 -0.36 12.48
N LEU A 195 -15.23 0.90 12.04
CA LEU A 195 -15.35 2.07 12.90
C LEU A 195 -16.77 2.24 13.43
N PHE A 196 -17.79 2.09 12.58
CA PHE A 196 -19.19 2.10 13.03
C PHE A 196 -19.47 0.98 14.04
N ALA A 197 -19.03 -0.25 13.73
CA ALA A 197 -19.22 -1.38 14.63
C ALA A 197 -18.53 -1.15 15.99
N GLY A 198 -17.27 -0.70 15.97
CA GLY A 198 -16.50 -0.40 17.17
C GLY A 198 -17.15 0.70 18.03
N ILE A 199 -17.52 1.83 17.42
CA ILE A 199 -18.15 2.96 18.14
C ILE A 199 -19.51 2.55 18.73
N SER A 200 -20.32 1.79 17.99
CA SER A 200 -21.65 1.33 18.43
C SER A 200 -21.61 0.50 19.72
N ARG A 201 -20.46 -0.11 20.05
CA ARG A 201 -20.27 -0.99 21.20
C ARG A 201 -19.44 -0.38 22.34
N LEU A 202 -19.09 0.91 22.27
CA LEU A 202 -18.27 1.60 23.29
C LEU A 202 -18.81 1.43 24.71
N LYS A 203 -20.14 1.51 24.87
CA LYS A 203 -20.81 1.37 26.18
C LYS A 203 -20.87 -0.07 26.70
N LYS A 204 -20.66 -1.07 25.85
CA LYS A 204 -20.79 -2.50 26.19
C LYS A 204 -19.46 -3.20 26.49
N GLY A 205 -18.33 -2.54 26.24
CA GLY A 205 -17.01 -3.07 26.58
C GLY A 205 -15.88 -2.46 25.76
N PHE A 206 -15.02 -1.69 26.42
CA PHE A 206 -13.89 -0.99 25.80
C PHE A 206 -12.98 -1.93 24.99
N PHE A 207 -12.65 -3.12 25.51
CA PHE A 207 -11.74 -4.05 24.83
C PHE A 207 -12.29 -4.63 23.52
N LYS A 208 -13.60 -4.85 23.41
CA LYS A 208 -14.22 -5.30 22.14
C LYS A 208 -14.13 -4.21 21.07
N CYS A 209 -14.15 -2.95 21.50
CA CYS A 209 -14.03 -1.79 20.64
C CYS A 209 -12.60 -1.55 20.14
N LEU A 210 -11.61 -2.36 20.54
CA LEU A 210 -10.23 -2.26 20.05
C LEU A 210 -9.89 -3.29 18.97
N TYR A 211 -10.80 -4.22 18.65
CA TYR A 211 -10.51 -5.28 17.67
C TYR A 211 -10.34 -4.79 16.23
N TRP A 212 -10.79 -3.58 15.91
CA TRP A 212 -10.54 -2.97 14.60
C TRP A 212 -9.15 -2.32 14.49
N VAL A 213 -8.47 -2.05 15.62
CA VAL A 213 -7.16 -1.37 15.63
C VAL A 213 -6.09 -2.13 14.84
N PRO A 214 -5.93 -3.46 14.95
CA PRO A 214 -4.98 -4.19 14.11
C PRO A 214 -5.25 -4.05 12.61
N ALA A 215 -6.51 -4.03 12.19
CA ALA A 215 -6.88 -3.84 10.79
C ALA A 215 -6.55 -2.41 10.31
N MET A 216 -6.70 -1.41 11.18
CA MET A 216 -6.24 -0.04 10.91
C MET A 216 -4.73 0.04 10.76
N CYS A 217 -3.98 -0.55 11.70
CA CYS A 217 -2.53 -0.59 11.66
C CYS A 217 -2.03 -1.30 10.40
N TYR A 218 -2.67 -2.39 10.00
CA TYR A 218 -2.38 -3.06 8.73
C TYR A 218 -2.64 -2.11 7.55
N ASN A 219 -3.83 -1.54 7.43
CA ASN A 219 -4.17 -0.74 6.25
C ASN A 219 -3.34 0.55 6.14
N PHE A 220 -3.26 1.34 7.20
CA PHE A 220 -2.50 2.58 7.19
C PHE A 220 -0.99 2.31 7.22
N GLY A 221 -0.54 1.28 7.96
CA GLY A 221 0.87 0.88 7.99
C GLY A 221 1.36 0.38 6.64
N THR A 222 0.55 -0.41 5.93
CA THR A 222 0.83 -0.80 4.55
C THR A 222 0.93 0.45 3.67
N ALA A 223 -0.07 1.34 3.69
CA ALA A 223 -0.04 2.56 2.87
C ALA A 223 1.18 3.47 3.13
N LEU A 224 1.70 3.54 4.37
CA LEU A 224 2.93 4.28 4.68
C LEU A 224 4.15 3.75 3.91
N LEU A 225 4.21 2.44 3.70
CA LEU A 225 5.31 1.76 3.03
C LEU A 225 5.08 1.63 1.51
N LEU A 226 3.84 1.79 1.05
CA LEU A 226 3.52 1.66 -0.35
C LEU A 226 4.17 2.76 -1.19
N CYS A 227 4.70 2.33 -2.33
CA CYS A 227 5.15 3.22 -3.38
C CYS A 227 3.96 3.76 -4.21
N GLY A 228 2.72 3.38 -3.95
CA GLY A 228 1.56 3.90 -4.69
C GLY A 228 0.25 3.19 -4.33
N PRO A 229 -0.90 3.67 -4.82
CA PRO A 229 -2.20 3.09 -4.53
C PRO A 229 -2.39 1.75 -5.27
N ASP A 230 -1.93 0.65 -4.67
CA ASP A 230 -2.02 -0.70 -5.21
C ASP A 230 -2.87 -1.61 -4.30
N PHE A 231 -4.01 -2.08 -4.83
CA PHE A 231 -4.99 -2.86 -4.11
C PHE A 231 -4.47 -4.25 -3.71
N ARG A 232 -3.48 -4.80 -4.40
CA ARG A 232 -2.99 -6.17 -4.16
C ARG A 232 -2.49 -6.36 -2.73
N PHE A 233 -1.93 -5.32 -2.13
CA PHE A 233 -1.43 -5.34 -0.76
C PHE A 233 -2.54 -5.34 0.31
N PHE A 234 -3.80 -5.18 -0.09
CA PHE A 234 -4.96 -5.07 0.79
C PHE A 234 -5.98 -6.19 0.59
N ALA A 235 -5.68 -7.18 -0.26
CA ALA A 235 -6.63 -8.23 -0.67
C ALA A 235 -7.25 -8.98 0.53
N PHE A 236 -6.51 -9.11 1.63
CA PHE A 236 -6.98 -9.79 2.84
C PHE A 236 -8.02 -9.01 3.65
N ASN A 237 -8.22 -7.72 3.41
CA ASN A 237 -9.24 -6.93 4.13
C ASN A 237 -10.63 -7.56 3.99
N THR A 238 -10.96 -8.04 2.80
CA THR A 238 -12.26 -8.67 2.53
C THR A 238 -12.48 -9.91 3.40
N VAL A 239 -11.43 -10.69 3.66
CA VAL A 239 -11.48 -11.93 4.44
C VAL A 239 -11.44 -11.67 5.94
N VAL A 240 -10.67 -10.68 6.38
CA VAL A 240 -10.44 -10.38 7.80
C VAL A 240 -11.57 -9.52 8.40
N THR A 241 -12.15 -8.62 7.61
CA THR A 241 -13.13 -7.65 8.12
C THR A 241 -14.41 -8.31 8.62
N PHE A 242 -14.96 -9.30 7.90
CA PHE A 242 -16.23 -9.92 8.32
C PHE A 242 -16.14 -10.69 9.64
N PRO A 243 -15.13 -11.56 9.87
CA PRO A 243 -14.91 -12.17 11.19
C PRO A 243 -14.77 -11.13 12.30
N LEU A 244 -14.03 -10.04 12.06
CA LEU A 244 -13.87 -8.97 13.05
C LEU A 244 -15.19 -8.25 13.35
N LEU A 245 -16.00 -7.95 12.33
CA LEU A 245 -17.33 -7.38 12.50
C LEU A 245 -18.23 -8.30 13.34
N LEU A 246 -18.23 -9.60 13.06
CA LEU A 246 -18.98 -10.58 13.84
C LEU A 246 -18.49 -10.66 15.29
N MET A 247 -17.18 -10.54 15.53
CA MET A 247 -16.63 -10.51 16.90
C MET A 247 -16.99 -9.23 17.66
N ILE A 248 -16.98 -8.08 16.98
CA ILE A 248 -17.33 -6.77 17.58
C ILE A 248 -18.83 -6.71 17.89
N LEU A 249 -19.66 -7.14 16.93
CA LEU A 249 -21.12 -7.10 17.03
C LEU A 249 -21.70 -8.29 17.81
N GLY A 250 -20.93 -9.36 17.96
CA GLY A 250 -21.33 -10.56 18.68
C GLY A 250 -21.56 -10.29 20.17
N ASP A 251 -22.80 -10.50 20.60
CA ASP A 251 -23.17 -10.53 22.01
C ASP A 251 -22.75 -11.88 22.59
N ARG A 252 -21.46 -11.99 22.95
CA ARG A 252 -21.06 -12.90 24.03
C ARG A 252 -21.05 -12.10 25.33
N GLU A 253 -22.11 -12.30 26.10
CA GLU A 253 -22.10 -12.19 27.57
C GLU A 253 -20.98 -13.05 28.17
#